data_AF-A0A1Y3BNF4-F1
#
_entry.id   AF-A0A1Y3BNF4-F1
#
_cell.length_a   1.000
_cell.length_b   1.000
_cell.length_c   1.000
_cell.angle_alpha   90.00
_cell.angle_beta   90.00
_cell.angle_gamma   90.00
#
_symmetry.space_group_name_H-M   'P 1'
#
loop_
_entity.id
_entity.type
_entity.pdbx_description
1 polymer ?
#
loop_
_entity_poly.entity_id
_entity_poly.type
_entity_poly.pdbx_seq_one_letter_code
_entity_poly.pdbx_strand_id
1 'polypeptide(L)'
;MHDKCYEQTDCNQALVYFVSYKWICRKNRRASCGYVIDGNSKQRCAFQLCECDRKFAKCLSRHRCPTVKPSCRTKRNILTSLSKLFF
;
A
#
# COMPACT_ATOMS: atom_id res chain seq x y z
N MET A 1 -2.66 2.26 9.11
CA MET A 1 -1.58 3.16 8.60
C MET A 1 -1.13 2.56 7.28
N HIS A 2 -1.00 3.34 6.21
CA HIS A 2 -1.21 2.93 4.80
C HIS A 2 -2.67 2.57 4.48
N ASP A 3 -3.18 1.42 4.89
CA ASP A 3 -4.52 0.97 4.44
C ASP A 3 -5.65 1.91 4.91
N LYS A 4 -5.66 2.26 6.20
CA LYS A 4 -6.51 3.33 6.74
C LYS A 4 -6.38 4.68 5.99
N CYS A 5 -5.22 4.96 5.40
CA CYS A 5 -5.03 6.17 4.61
C CYS A 5 -5.79 6.07 3.27
N TYR A 6 -5.74 4.90 2.62
CA TYR A 6 -6.47 4.62 1.37
C TYR A 6 -7.99 4.72 1.57
N GLU A 7 -8.50 4.19 2.69
CA GLU A 7 -9.91 4.28 3.09
C GLU A 7 -10.43 5.72 3.23
N GLN A 8 -9.53 6.68 3.47
CA GLN A 8 -9.85 8.09 3.67
C GLN A 8 -9.67 8.96 2.42
N THR A 9 -9.30 8.35 1.29
CA THR A 9 -9.17 9.06 0.02
C THR A 9 -10.51 9.20 -0.69
N ASP A 10 -10.64 10.22 -1.55
CA ASP A 10 -11.81 10.45 -2.41
C ASP A 10 -11.84 9.52 -3.64
N CYS A 11 -11.01 8.48 -3.63
CA CYS A 11 -10.89 7.54 -4.72
C CYS A 11 -12.07 6.55 -4.74
N ASN A 12 -12.36 6.02 -5.93
CA ASN A 12 -13.16 4.80 -6.02
C ASN A 12 -12.38 3.65 -5.35
N GLN A 13 -12.92 3.14 -4.25
CA GLN A 13 -12.26 2.13 -3.42
C GLN A 13 -11.98 0.81 -4.17
N ALA A 14 -12.74 0.49 -5.21
CA ALA A 14 -12.47 -0.68 -6.05
C ALA A 14 -11.22 -0.50 -6.95
N LEU A 15 -10.73 0.72 -7.12
CA LEU A 15 -9.67 1.07 -8.07
C LEU A 15 -8.41 1.63 -7.43
N VAL A 16 -8.33 1.77 -6.10
CA VAL A 16 -7.22 2.45 -5.40
C VAL A 16 -5.83 1.91 -5.76
N TYR A 17 -5.70 0.61 -6.03
CA TYR A 17 -4.44 -0.02 -6.44
C TYR A 17 -4.07 0.18 -7.91
N PHE A 18 -5.00 0.68 -8.72
CA PHE A 18 -4.84 0.90 -10.16
C PHE A 18 -4.76 2.38 -10.55
N VAL A 19 -5.01 3.30 -9.61
CA VAL A 19 -4.89 4.74 -9.85
C VAL A 19 -3.42 5.12 -9.95
N SER A 20 -3.03 5.70 -11.09
CA SER A 20 -1.69 6.28 -11.26
C SER A 20 -1.61 7.70 -10.72
N TYR A 21 -0.45 8.07 -10.18
CA TYR A 21 -0.19 9.40 -9.66
C TYR A 21 1.23 9.86 -9.96
N LYS A 22 1.44 11.18 -10.01
CA LYS A 22 2.76 11.78 -10.27
C LYS A 22 3.56 11.87 -8.98
N TRP A 23 4.81 11.42 -9.00
CA TRP A 23 5.74 11.53 -7.88
C TRP A 23 7.19 11.65 -8.38
N ILE A 24 8.09 12.06 -7.50
CA ILE A 24 9.52 12.11 -7.77
C ILE A 24 10.33 11.72 -6.54
N CYS A 25 11.42 10.98 -6.74
CA CYS A 25 12.46 10.78 -5.73
C CYS A 25 13.52 11.87 -5.84
N ARG A 26 13.68 12.69 -4.81
CA ARG A 26 14.70 13.76 -4.77
C ARG A 26 16.06 13.19 -4.39
N LYS A 27 17.14 13.91 -4.70
CA LYS A 27 18.54 13.52 -4.39
C LYS A 27 18.78 13.14 -2.92
N ASN A 28 18.04 13.75 -1.99
CA ASN A 28 18.10 13.44 -0.55
C ASN A 28 17.28 12.20 -0.14
N ARG A 29 16.95 11.31 -1.09
CA ARG A 29 16.13 10.10 -0.89
C ARG A 29 14.75 10.38 -0.29
N ARG A 30 14.22 11.57 -0.52
CA ARG A 30 12.85 11.94 -0.11
C ARG A 30 11.94 11.93 -1.33
N ALA A 31 10.85 11.17 -1.22
CA ALA A 31 9.77 11.21 -2.19
C ALA A 31 8.96 12.52 -2.02
N SER A 32 8.46 13.04 -3.14
CA SER A 32 7.55 14.19 -3.21
C SER A 32 6.44 13.88 -4.20
N CYS A 33 5.21 14.24 -3.83
CA CYS A 33 4.05 14.14 -4.71
C CYS A 33 4.00 15.31 -5.69
N GLY A 34 3.47 15.06 -6.89
CA GLY A 34 3.13 16.12 -7.84
C GLY A 34 1.99 17.00 -7.31
N TYR A 35 1.82 18.19 -7.87
CA TYR A 35 0.76 19.12 -7.47
C TYR A 35 -0.53 18.90 -8.28
N VAL A 36 -1.67 19.29 -7.69
CA VAL A 36 -2.98 19.32 -8.34
C VAL A 36 -3.13 20.70 -9.01
N ILE A 37 -3.48 20.72 -10.30
CA ILE A 37 -3.62 21.97 -11.08
C ILE A 37 -5.09 22.40 -11.16
N ASP A 38 -6.00 21.46 -11.41
CA ASP A 38 -7.38 21.77 -11.79
C ASP A 38 -8.42 21.34 -10.74
N GLY A 39 -7.98 20.84 -9.58
CA GLY A 39 -8.85 20.46 -8.46
C GLY A 39 -9.84 19.31 -8.74
N ASN A 40 -9.80 18.70 -9.93
CA ASN A 40 -10.74 17.65 -10.30
C ASN A 40 -10.59 16.40 -9.39
N SER A 41 -11.67 15.64 -9.22
CA SER A 41 -11.73 14.52 -8.28
C SER A 41 -10.66 13.46 -8.54
N LYS A 42 -10.33 13.20 -9.82
CA LYS A 42 -9.28 12.25 -10.20
C LYS A 42 -7.89 12.72 -9.76
N GLN A 43 -7.55 13.99 -10.01
CA GLN A 43 -6.27 14.59 -9.58
C GLN A 43 -6.18 14.62 -8.05
N ARG A 44 -7.27 14.93 -7.35
CA ARG A 44 -7.31 14.95 -5.88
C ARG A 44 -7.11 13.54 -5.29
N CYS A 45 -7.80 12.55 -5.82
CA CYS A 45 -7.61 11.13 -5.47
C CYS A 45 -6.15 10.70 -5.70
N ALA A 46 -5.59 10.95 -6.90
CA ALA A 46 -4.21 10.61 -7.23
C ALA A 46 -3.20 11.26 -6.26
N PHE A 47 -3.41 12.53 -5.89
CA PHE A 47 -2.57 13.23 -4.92
C PHE A 47 -2.66 12.63 -3.52
N GLN A 48 -3.87 12.31 -3.04
CA GLN A 48 -4.07 11.70 -1.73
C GLN A 48 -3.40 10.33 -1.62
N LEU A 49 -3.54 9.47 -2.65
CA LEU A 49 -2.85 8.18 -2.72
C LEU A 49 -1.33 8.35 -2.69
N CYS A 50 -0.79 9.29 -3.47
CA CYS A 50 0.64 9.59 -3.43
C CYS A 50 1.10 9.97 -2.02
N GLU A 51 0.35 10.82 -1.30
CA GLU A 51 0.72 11.21 0.06
C GLU A 51 0.65 10.05 1.06
N CYS A 52 -0.31 9.13 0.89
CA CYS A 52 -0.37 7.89 1.67
C CYS A 52 0.91 7.06 1.46
N ASP A 53 1.31 6.84 0.21
CA ASP A 53 2.47 6.02 -0.14
C ASP A 53 3.78 6.69 0.26
N ARG A 54 3.91 8.01 0.10
CA ARG A 54 5.06 8.78 0.56
C ARG A 54 5.26 8.67 2.07
N LYS A 55 4.17 8.78 2.85
CA LYS A 55 4.21 8.62 4.32
C LYS A 55 4.58 7.19 4.70
N PHE A 56 4.05 6.20 3.99
CA PHE A 56 4.36 4.79 4.22
C PHE A 56 5.82 4.48 3.92
N ALA A 57 6.34 4.89 2.76
CA ALA A 57 7.75 4.72 2.39
C ALA A 57 8.70 5.37 3.40
N LYS A 58 8.36 6.59 3.90
CA LYS A 58 9.11 7.24 4.98
C LYS A 58 9.06 6.46 6.29
N CYS A 59 7.95 5.78 6.59
CA CYS A 59 7.86 4.91 7.75
C CYS A 59 8.77 3.69 7.57
N LEU A 60 8.67 2.99 6.44
CA LEU A 60 9.48 1.81 6.15
C LEU A 60 10.97 2.11 6.17
N SER A 61 11.40 3.29 5.70
CA SER A 61 12.82 3.68 5.69
C SER A 61 13.44 3.79 7.08
N ARG A 62 12.64 3.78 8.15
CA ARG A 62 13.10 3.82 9.55
C ARG A 62 13.23 2.41 10.17
N HIS A 63 12.77 1.39 9.46
CA HIS A 63 12.81 0.00 9.91
C HIS A 63 13.76 -0.82 9.03
N ARG A 64 14.33 -1.88 9.59
CA ARG A 64 15.14 -2.82 8.81
C ARG A 64 14.23 -3.61 7.86
N CYS A 65 14.71 -3.87 6.65
CA CYS A 65 14.01 -4.77 5.73
C CYS A 65 13.87 -6.15 6.37
N PRO A 66 12.67 -6.76 6.36
CA PRO A 66 12.48 -8.11 6.88
C PRO A 66 13.31 -9.09 6.06
N THR A 67 14.05 -9.96 6.74
CA THR A 67 14.86 -11.02 6.12
C THR A 67 14.05 -12.29 5.86
N VAL A 68 12.84 -12.37 6.42
CA VAL A 68 11.94 -13.52 6.30
C VAL A 68 10.54 -13.05 5.96
N LYS A 69 9.85 -13.80 5.11
CA LYS A 69 8.44 -13.57 4.80
C LYS A 69 7.61 -13.88 6.06
N PRO A 70 6.72 -12.97 6.51
CA PRO A 70 5.81 -13.28 7.60
C PRO A 70 4.92 -14.47 7.22
N SER A 71 4.77 -15.42 8.13
CA SER A 71 3.88 -16.57 7.98
C SER A 71 3.01 -16.70 9.22
N CYS A 72 1.75 -17.08 9.03
CA CYS A 72 0.89 -17.45 10.12
C CYS A 72 1.31 -18.84 10.62
N ARG A 73 1.42 -19.02 11.93
CA ARG A 73 1.49 -20.36 12.52
C ARG A 73 0.12 -20.99 12.37
N THR A 74 -0.11 -21.69 11.26
CA THR A 74 -1.30 -22.53 11.13
C THR A 74 -1.22 -23.58 12.22
N LYS A 75 -2.05 -23.48 13.25
CA LYS A 75 -2.31 -24.64 14.12
C LYS A 75 -2.78 -25.74 13.17
N ARG A 76 -2.10 -26.88 13.14
CA ARG A 76 -2.57 -28.05 12.40
C ARG A 76 -3.96 -28.41 12.95
N ASN A 77 -5.01 -27.86 12.36
CA ASN A 77 -6.35 -28.35 12.56
C ASN A 77 -6.35 -29.76 11.99
N ILE A 78 -6.72 -30.74 12.80
CA ILE A 78 -6.73 -32.17 12.44
C ILE A 78 -7.51 -32.42 11.12
N LEU A 79 -8.38 -31.49 10.73
CA LEU A 79 -9.13 -31.49 9.48
C LEU A 79 -8.30 -31.31 8.19
N THR A 80 -7.09 -30.75 8.22
CA THR A 80 -6.23 -30.68 7.00
C THR A 80 -5.45 -31.96 6.71
N SER A 81 -5.55 -32.98 7.59
CA SER A 81 -4.98 -34.30 7.30
C SER A 81 -5.84 -35.13 6.34
N LEU A 82 -7.12 -34.77 6.13
CA LEU A 82 -8.04 -35.49 5.24
C LEU A 82 -7.97 -35.04 3.77
N SER A 83 -7.38 -33.88 3.47
CA SER A 83 -7.20 -33.42 2.08
C SER A 83 -5.99 -34.05 1.38
N LYS A 84 -5.19 -34.87 2.08
CA LYS A 84 -4.10 -35.68 1.51
C LYS A 84 -4.50 -37.11 1.14
N LEU A 85 -5.78 -37.47 1.30
CA LEU A 85 -6.33 -38.78 0.89
C LEU A 85 -7.05 -38.73 -0.46
N PHE A 86 -7.12 -37.56 -1.11
CA PHE A 86 -7.81 -37.36 -2.40
C PHE A 86 -6.96 -36.68 -3.49
N PHE A 87 -5.63 -36.65 -3.33
CA PHE A 87 -4.65 -36.43 -4.42
C PHE A 87 -3.37 -37.19 -4.10
#